data_AF-A0A2X1C188-F1
#
_entry.id   AF-A0A2X1C188-F1
#
_cell.length_a   1.000
_cell.length_b   1.000
_cell.length_c   1.000
_cell.angle_alpha   90.00
_cell.angle_beta   90.00
_cell.angle_gamma   90.00
#
_symmetry.space_group_name_H-M   'P 1'
#
loop_
_entity.id
_entity.type
_entity.pdbx_description
1 polymer ?
#
loop_
_entity_poly.entity_id
_entity_poly.type
_entity_poly.pdbx_seq_one_letter_code
_entity_poly.pdbx_strand_id
1 'polypeptide(L)'
;MLSDLLWLYGAKRQYDIQKEAGLAGLIGVVATLFIIMQWDNLFFPFFNAIGLVELVNEAGLVDKTFRETFLNIAFTALFFIFSLGILMAAPMLILMLIFSVVGKDSSKPNPFLFALGVLFLPIMFIIYVFYKLLQIFGIVKADPMNVEKYTKENSAMRKVVTQSVDKNLDSELLQLFTIQEQQKGISTSYKVLTQEEAVITLNRAIPSLQENDEFLFAYDEQYKSWYLLFPNPIPVFASEALLDTKPEVTPFNFEKLSKAQLAFSTGSMTATKPLFYIPALPINITFDATNKISMSLVANHNGFVACLDKLTKIVKVNGSIANQIYGEAIKNTGINALITKAHSYAYVIPLAYPEEVQMFNDPSCTFSYYKALQEVPNTTKYCELYKANVFKTVSNKAASGHLWAKNLLEHSNNNVKVEKSLDSLSSNVRF
;
A
#
# COMPACT_ATOMS: atom_id res chain seq x y z
N MET A 1 -41.52 11.39 3.19
CA MET A 1 -40.19 11.92 3.57
C MET A 1 -39.07 10.91 3.42
N LEU A 2 -39.06 9.77 4.13
CA LEU A 2 -38.02 8.73 3.92
C LEU A 2 -38.12 8.10 2.53
N SER A 3 -39.33 7.89 2.03
CA SER A 3 -39.61 7.46 0.64
C SER A 3 -39.00 8.39 -0.39
N ASP A 4 -39.09 9.70 -0.16
CA ASP A 4 -38.69 10.73 -1.12
C ASP A 4 -37.18 10.91 -1.11
N LEU A 5 -36.55 10.77 0.06
CA LEU A 5 -35.09 10.68 0.23
C LEU A 5 -34.52 9.42 -0.42
N LEU A 6 -35.19 8.27 -0.29
CA LEU A 6 -34.80 7.03 -0.97
C LEU A 6 -34.95 7.14 -2.49
N TRP A 7 -36.00 7.82 -2.96
CA TRP A 7 -36.20 8.13 -4.37
C TRP A 7 -35.12 9.08 -4.90
N LEU A 8 -34.78 10.13 -4.16
CA LEU A 8 -33.75 11.09 -4.54
C LEU A 8 -32.36 10.43 -4.58
N TYR A 9 -32.08 9.55 -3.61
CA TYR A 9 -30.85 8.76 -3.58
C TYR A 9 -30.79 7.75 -4.73
N GLY A 10 -31.90 7.06 -5.02
CA GLY A 10 -32.03 6.15 -6.16
C GLY A 10 -31.82 6.87 -7.48
N ALA A 11 -32.48 8.02 -7.68
CA ALA A 11 -32.35 8.85 -8.87
C ALA A 11 -30.91 9.37 -9.06
N LYS A 12 -30.25 9.81 -7.99
CA LYS A 12 -28.85 10.25 -8.03
C LYS A 12 -27.90 9.10 -8.38
N ARG A 13 -28.08 7.93 -7.76
CA ARG A 13 -27.26 6.74 -8.07
C ARG A 13 -27.46 6.26 -9.51
N GLN A 14 -28.69 6.31 -10.01
CA GLN A 14 -28.99 6.00 -11.41
C GLN A 14 -28.33 7.01 -12.37
N TYR A 15 -28.34 8.29 -12.02
CA TYR A 15 -27.67 9.35 -12.76
C TYR A 15 -26.15 9.15 -12.81
N ASP A 16 -25.52 8.80 -11.69
CA ASP A 16 -24.07 8.57 -11.62
C ASP A 16 -23.66 7.33 -12.46
N ILE A 17 -24.43 6.23 -12.39
CA ILE A 17 -24.22 5.03 -13.23
C ILE A 17 -24.39 5.35 -14.72
N GLN A 18 -25.37 6.18 -15.08
CA GLN A 18 -25.63 6.56 -16.48
C GLN A 18 -24.58 7.53 -17.02
N LYS A 19 -24.05 8.41 -16.16
CA LYS A 19 -22.93 9.29 -16.48
C LYS A 19 -21.65 8.49 -16.79
N GLU A 20 -21.44 7.37 -16.10
CA GLU A 20 -20.33 6.44 -16.37
C GLU A 20 -20.53 5.63 -17.67
N ALA A 21 -21.77 5.34 -18.08
CA ALA A 21 -22.09 4.56 -19.28
C ALA A 21 -22.08 5.37 -20.60
N GLY A 22 -21.98 6.71 -20.54
CA GLY A 22 -21.89 7.58 -21.73
C GLY A 22 -23.13 7.58 -22.64
N LEU A 23 -22.95 7.82 -23.95
CA LEU A 23 -24.02 7.99 -24.95
C LEU A 23 -24.95 6.75 -25.06
N ALA A 24 -24.41 5.55 -24.84
CA ALA A 24 -25.16 4.30 -24.87
C ALA A 24 -26.17 4.20 -23.71
N GLY A 25 -25.84 4.75 -22.54
CA GLY A 25 -26.75 4.82 -21.39
C GLY A 25 -27.95 5.73 -21.68
N LEU A 26 -27.72 6.88 -22.32
CA LEU A 26 -28.79 7.80 -22.72
C LEU A 26 -29.74 7.14 -23.74
N ILE A 27 -29.19 6.45 -24.74
CA ILE A 27 -29.98 5.72 -25.74
C ILE A 27 -30.83 4.63 -25.08
N GLY A 28 -30.27 3.88 -24.12
CA GLY A 28 -31.02 2.86 -23.38
C GLY A 28 -32.18 3.44 -22.56
N VAL A 29 -31.98 4.60 -21.93
CA VAL A 29 -33.05 5.29 -21.18
C VAL A 29 -34.14 5.81 -22.10
N VAL A 30 -33.77 6.44 -23.21
CA VAL A 30 -34.74 6.92 -24.22
C VAL A 30 -35.51 5.75 -24.84
N ALA A 31 -34.83 4.64 -25.15
CA ALA A 31 -35.49 3.43 -25.65
C ALA A 31 -36.44 2.83 -24.61
N THR A 32 -36.04 2.78 -23.34
CA THR A 32 -36.90 2.27 -22.25
C THR A 32 -38.13 3.16 -22.05
N LEU A 33 -37.95 4.48 -22.02
CA LEU A 33 -39.04 5.44 -21.96
C LEU A 33 -39.97 5.33 -23.17
N PHE A 34 -39.41 5.15 -24.36
CA PHE A 34 -40.18 4.93 -25.59
C PHE A 34 -41.02 3.64 -25.50
N ILE A 35 -40.44 2.54 -25.02
CA ILE A 35 -41.16 1.27 -24.82
C ILE A 35 -42.32 1.43 -23.83
N ILE A 36 -42.10 2.15 -22.72
CA ILE A 36 -43.14 2.41 -21.72
C ILE A 36 -44.24 3.33 -22.31
N MET A 37 -43.86 4.42 -22.97
CA MET A 37 -44.81 5.38 -23.55
C MET A 37 -45.63 4.79 -24.69
N GLN A 38 -45.04 3.87 -25.46
CA GLN A 38 -45.71 3.18 -26.56
C GLN A 38 -46.21 1.80 -26.17
N TRP A 39 -46.23 1.47 -24.87
CA TRP A 39 -46.64 0.16 -24.40
C TRP A 39 -48.06 -0.14 -24.86
N ASP A 40 -49.02 0.72 -24.53
CA ASP A 40 -50.44 0.48 -24.84
C ASP A 40 -50.76 0.59 -26.34
N ASN A 41 -49.99 1.39 -27.09
CA ASN A 41 -50.29 1.71 -28.49
C ASN A 41 -49.60 0.79 -29.51
N LEU A 42 -48.42 0.27 -29.18
CA LEU A 42 -47.53 -0.36 -30.15
C LEU A 42 -47.12 -1.76 -29.69
N PHE A 43 -46.68 -1.90 -28.44
CA PHE A 43 -46.19 -3.18 -27.91
C PHE A 43 -47.32 -4.10 -27.45
N PHE A 44 -48.26 -3.61 -26.63
CA PHE A 44 -49.41 -4.37 -26.15
C PHE A 44 -50.26 -4.94 -27.29
N PRO A 45 -50.70 -4.17 -28.31
CA PRO A 45 -51.46 -4.72 -29.42
C PRO A 45 -50.63 -5.70 -30.27
N PHE A 46 -49.31 -5.49 -30.40
CA PHE A 46 -48.43 -6.45 -31.07
C PHE A 46 -48.37 -7.79 -30.31
N PHE A 47 -48.14 -7.74 -28.99
CA PHE A 47 -48.12 -8.93 -28.13
C PHE A 47 -49.49 -9.62 -28.04
N ASN A 48 -50.58 -8.85 -28.13
CA ASN A 48 -51.94 -9.37 -28.18
C ASN A 48 -52.23 -10.04 -29.53
N ALA A 49 -51.79 -9.43 -30.65
CA ALA A 49 -52.00 -9.96 -32.00
C ALA A 49 -51.24 -11.28 -32.24
N ILE A 50 -50.09 -11.48 -31.62
CA ILE A 50 -49.34 -12.75 -31.66
C ILE A 50 -49.83 -13.76 -30.61
N GLY A 51 -50.92 -13.45 -29.89
CA GLY A 51 -51.56 -14.33 -28.90
C GLY A 51 -50.79 -14.47 -27.60
N LEU A 52 -49.68 -13.73 -27.39
CA LEU A 52 -48.85 -13.82 -26.19
C LEU A 52 -49.57 -13.32 -24.95
N VAL A 53 -50.43 -12.32 -25.08
CA VAL A 53 -51.21 -11.76 -23.95
C VAL A 53 -52.28 -12.76 -23.48
N GLU A 54 -52.97 -13.42 -24.41
CA GLU A 54 -53.93 -14.49 -24.08
C GLU A 54 -53.24 -15.69 -23.45
N LEU A 55 -52.10 -16.13 -24.02
CA LEU A 55 -51.29 -17.22 -23.45
C LEU A 55 -50.81 -16.92 -22.02
N VAL A 56 -50.40 -15.68 -21.75
CA VAL A 56 -49.93 -15.23 -20.43
C VAL A 56 -51.08 -15.16 -19.42
N ASN A 57 -52.26 -14.72 -19.85
CA ASN A 57 -53.44 -14.68 -18.99
C ASN A 57 -54.03 -16.07 -18.73
N GLU A 58 -54.08 -16.95 -19.74
CA GLU A 58 -54.56 -18.33 -19.61
C GLU A 58 -53.58 -19.23 -18.83
N ALA A 59 -52.27 -18.96 -18.93
CA ALA A 59 -51.25 -19.64 -18.14
C ALA A 59 -51.19 -19.17 -16.66
N GLY A 60 -52.05 -18.22 -16.26
CA GLY A 60 -52.10 -17.72 -14.88
C GLY A 60 -50.86 -16.91 -14.47
N LEU A 61 -50.11 -16.36 -15.44
CA LEU A 61 -48.86 -15.65 -15.17
C LEU A 61 -49.08 -14.25 -14.62
N VAL A 62 -50.25 -13.65 -14.88
CA VAL A 62 -50.64 -12.33 -14.40
C VAL A 62 -51.75 -12.50 -13.36
N ASP A 63 -51.45 -12.12 -12.12
CA ASP A 63 -52.37 -12.19 -11.00
C ASP A 63 -52.57 -10.80 -10.38
N LYS A 64 -53.56 -10.66 -9.50
CA LYS A 64 -54.01 -9.35 -8.99
C LYS A 64 -52.95 -8.57 -8.21
N THR A 65 -51.91 -9.25 -7.72
CA THR A 65 -50.77 -8.61 -7.05
C THR A 65 -49.47 -8.77 -7.83
N PHE A 66 -48.63 -7.73 -7.79
CA PHE A 66 -47.30 -7.72 -8.42
C PHE A 66 -46.40 -8.86 -7.93
N ARG A 67 -46.53 -9.24 -6.64
CA ARG A 67 -45.72 -10.29 -6.02
C ARG A 67 -46.09 -11.69 -6.55
N GLU A 68 -47.38 -11.95 -6.71
CA GLU A 68 -47.87 -13.23 -7.25
C GLU A 68 -47.56 -13.35 -8.74
N THR A 69 -47.76 -12.28 -9.51
CA THR A 69 -47.36 -12.19 -10.92
C THR A 69 -45.86 -12.48 -11.10
N PHE A 70 -45.00 -11.86 -10.28
CA PHE A 70 -43.56 -12.09 -10.34
C PHE A 70 -43.18 -13.54 -10.02
N LEU A 71 -43.79 -14.13 -8.98
CA LEU A 71 -43.55 -15.54 -8.63
C LEU A 71 -44.03 -16.48 -9.72
N ASN A 72 -45.20 -16.26 -10.30
CA ASN A 72 -45.75 -17.11 -11.37
C ASN A 72 -44.87 -17.07 -12.63
N ILE A 73 -44.38 -15.88 -13.01
CA ILE A 73 -43.43 -15.73 -14.11
C ILE A 73 -42.11 -16.44 -13.79
N ALA A 74 -41.57 -16.26 -12.58
CA ALA A 74 -40.32 -16.88 -12.18
C ALA A 74 -40.41 -18.42 -12.14
N PHE A 75 -41.47 -18.97 -11.57
CA PHE A 75 -41.72 -20.42 -11.54
C PHE A 75 -41.95 -20.99 -12.92
N THR A 76 -42.68 -20.30 -13.79
CA THR A 76 -42.94 -20.77 -15.16
C THR A 76 -41.69 -20.70 -16.01
N ALA A 77 -40.86 -19.67 -15.87
CA ALA A 77 -39.55 -19.62 -16.52
C ALA A 77 -38.64 -20.76 -16.03
N LEU A 78 -38.61 -21.02 -14.72
CA LEU A 78 -37.85 -22.13 -14.14
C LEU A 78 -38.35 -23.48 -14.66
N PHE A 79 -39.67 -23.67 -14.73
CA PHE A 79 -40.30 -24.87 -15.30
C PHE A 79 -39.91 -25.05 -16.77
N PHE A 80 -40.00 -24.00 -17.59
CA PHE A 80 -39.59 -24.05 -19.00
C PHE A 80 -38.12 -24.43 -19.18
N ILE A 81 -37.22 -23.85 -18.37
CA ILE A 81 -35.79 -24.18 -18.41
C ILE A 81 -35.57 -25.65 -18.03
N PHE A 82 -36.27 -26.15 -17.02
CA PHE A 82 -36.16 -27.54 -16.58
C PHE A 82 -36.72 -28.51 -17.61
N SER A 83 -37.89 -28.20 -18.20
CA SER A 83 -38.51 -28.97 -19.28
C SER A 83 -37.65 -29.00 -20.54
N LEU A 84 -37.05 -27.87 -20.95
CA LEU A 84 -36.07 -27.84 -22.04
C LEU A 84 -34.85 -28.69 -21.73
N GLY A 85 -34.34 -28.64 -20.50
CA GLY A 85 -33.24 -29.49 -20.04
C GLY A 85 -33.57 -30.98 -20.16
N ILE A 86 -34.75 -31.40 -19.71
CA ILE A 86 -35.23 -32.79 -19.84
C ILE A 86 -35.41 -33.16 -21.32
N LEU A 87 -36.00 -32.27 -22.13
CA LEU A 87 -36.28 -32.52 -23.54
C LEU A 87 -35.00 -32.60 -24.39
N MET A 88 -33.94 -31.91 -23.99
CA MET A 88 -32.60 -32.07 -24.58
C MET A 88 -31.87 -33.32 -24.06
N ALA A 89 -32.04 -33.68 -22.79
CA ALA A 89 -31.37 -34.82 -22.18
C ALA A 89 -32.02 -36.17 -22.55
N ALA A 90 -33.35 -36.23 -22.75
CA ALA A 90 -34.07 -37.47 -23.03
C ALA A 90 -33.67 -38.16 -24.35
N PRO A 91 -33.53 -37.46 -25.49
CA PRO A 91 -33.02 -38.05 -26.73
C PRO A 91 -31.56 -38.51 -26.60
N MET A 92 -30.73 -37.76 -25.86
CA MET A 92 -29.35 -38.17 -25.56
C MET A 92 -29.31 -39.45 -24.72
N LEU A 93 -30.18 -39.59 -23.71
CA LEU A 93 -30.30 -40.80 -22.89
C LEU A 93 -30.75 -42.00 -23.72
N ILE A 94 -31.71 -41.83 -24.63
CA ILE A 94 -32.18 -42.89 -25.53
C ILE A 94 -31.08 -43.32 -26.50
N LEU A 95 -30.38 -42.35 -27.13
CA LEU A 95 -29.22 -42.64 -28.00
C LEU A 95 -28.11 -43.35 -27.22
N MET A 96 -27.85 -42.95 -25.98
CA MET A 96 -26.86 -43.59 -25.11
C MET A 96 -27.24 -45.01 -24.70
N LEU A 97 -28.52 -45.28 -24.41
CA LEU A 97 -29.01 -46.63 -24.16
C LEU A 97 -28.81 -47.53 -25.39
N ILE A 98 -29.13 -47.02 -26.58
CA ILE A 98 -28.89 -47.74 -27.86
C ILE A 98 -27.39 -48.01 -28.04
N PHE A 99 -26.52 -47.03 -27.83
CA PHE A 99 -25.07 -47.22 -27.94
C PHE A 99 -24.49 -48.12 -26.85
N SER A 100 -25.09 -48.20 -25.66
CA SER A 100 -24.64 -49.10 -24.58
C SER A 100 -24.98 -50.57 -24.84
N VAL A 101 -26.08 -50.83 -25.56
CA VAL A 101 -26.49 -52.18 -25.97
C VAL A 101 -25.70 -52.65 -27.19
N VAL A 102 -25.30 -51.73 -28.07
CA VAL A 102 -24.60 -52.04 -29.34
C VAL A 102 -23.07 -51.95 -29.25
N GLY A 103 -22.52 -51.16 -28.32
CA GLY A 103 -21.09 -50.90 -28.20
C GLY A 103 -20.39 -51.79 -27.17
N LYS A 104 -19.53 -52.72 -27.61
CA LYS A 104 -18.87 -53.72 -26.77
C LYS A 104 -17.42 -53.39 -26.36
N ASP A 105 -17.03 -52.11 -26.33
CA ASP A 105 -15.65 -51.69 -26.01
C ASP A 105 -15.57 -50.79 -24.77
N SER A 106 -14.75 -51.22 -23.81
CA SER A 106 -14.62 -50.70 -22.44
C SER A 106 -13.81 -49.40 -22.30
N SER A 107 -13.48 -48.72 -23.39
CA SER A 107 -12.63 -47.52 -23.40
C SER A 107 -13.39 -46.21 -23.60
N LYS A 108 -14.73 -46.26 -23.76
CA LYS A 108 -15.55 -45.06 -23.92
C LYS A 108 -15.97 -44.51 -22.54
N PRO A 109 -15.98 -43.17 -22.36
CA PRO A 109 -16.37 -42.55 -21.10
C PRO A 109 -17.76 -43.02 -20.67
N ASN A 110 -17.91 -43.33 -19.38
CA ASN A 110 -19.15 -43.91 -18.85
C ASN A 110 -20.33 -42.98 -19.18
N PRO A 111 -21.27 -43.42 -20.05
CA PRO A 111 -22.36 -42.57 -20.54
C PRO A 111 -23.27 -42.08 -19.41
N PHE A 112 -23.31 -42.81 -18.28
CA PHE A 112 -24.01 -42.39 -17.08
C PHE A 112 -23.44 -41.09 -16.47
N LEU A 113 -22.10 -40.93 -16.42
CA LEU A 113 -21.46 -39.72 -15.91
C LEU A 113 -21.68 -38.52 -16.83
N PHE A 114 -21.75 -38.75 -18.15
CA PHE A 114 -22.03 -37.69 -19.11
C PHE A 114 -23.50 -37.25 -19.05
N ALA A 115 -24.45 -38.19 -18.93
CA ALA A 115 -25.86 -37.88 -18.74
C ALA A 115 -26.11 -37.11 -17.43
N LEU A 116 -25.43 -37.50 -16.34
CA LEU A 116 -25.42 -36.73 -15.09
C LEU A 116 -24.89 -35.31 -15.30
N GLY A 117 -23.77 -35.16 -16.02
CA GLY A 117 -23.20 -33.84 -16.32
C GLY A 117 -24.16 -32.92 -17.08
N VAL A 118 -24.87 -33.44 -18.10
CA VAL A 118 -25.86 -32.68 -18.88
C VAL A 118 -27.10 -32.36 -18.05
N LEU A 119 -27.58 -33.29 -17.22
CA LEU A 119 -28.73 -33.09 -16.34
C LEU A 119 -28.45 -32.01 -15.27
N PHE A 120 -27.23 -31.96 -14.74
CA PHE A 120 -26.84 -31.00 -13.71
C PHE A 120 -26.37 -29.65 -14.26
N LEU A 121 -26.10 -29.53 -15.57
CA LEU A 121 -25.65 -28.27 -16.18
C LEU A 121 -26.64 -27.10 -15.98
N PRO A 122 -27.97 -27.27 -16.16
CA PRO A 122 -28.95 -26.22 -15.86
C PRO A 122 -28.95 -25.82 -14.37
N ILE A 123 -28.81 -26.80 -13.48
CA ILE A 123 -28.75 -26.57 -12.03
C ILE A 123 -27.50 -25.77 -11.67
N MET A 124 -26.34 -26.14 -12.22
CA MET A 124 -25.08 -25.41 -12.05
C MET A 124 -25.16 -23.99 -12.61
N PHE A 125 -25.82 -23.79 -13.75
CA PHE A 125 -26.06 -22.46 -14.30
C PHE A 125 -26.93 -21.59 -13.39
N ILE A 126 -28.01 -22.15 -12.83
CA ILE A 126 -28.87 -21.45 -11.86
C ILE A 126 -28.07 -21.09 -10.60
N ILE A 127 -27.29 -22.03 -10.05
CA ILE A 127 -26.42 -21.80 -8.89
C ILE A 127 -25.41 -20.68 -9.20
N TYR A 128 -24.80 -20.67 -10.39
CA TYR A 128 -23.87 -19.63 -10.81
C TYR A 128 -24.52 -18.25 -10.90
N VAL A 129 -25.69 -18.15 -11.53
CA VAL A 129 -26.45 -16.89 -11.65
C VAL A 129 -26.88 -16.41 -10.25
N PHE A 130 -27.33 -17.31 -9.39
CA PHE A 130 -27.70 -16.99 -8.01
C PHE A 130 -26.48 -16.53 -7.19
N TYR A 131 -25.33 -17.19 -7.34
CA TYR A 131 -24.07 -16.77 -6.73
C TYR A 131 -23.65 -15.37 -7.18
N LYS A 132 -23.77 -15.05 -8.48
CA LYS A 132 -23.51 -13.71 -9.02
C LYS A 132 -24.48 -12.66 -8.48
N LEU A 133 -25.76 -12.98 -8.36
CA LEU A 133 -26.75 -12.10 -7.73
C LEU A 133 -26.41 -11.85 -6.25
N LEU A 134 -26.06 -12.90 -5.49
CA LEU A 134 -25.65 -12.77 -4.09
C LEU A 134 -24.38 -11.92 -3.91
N GLN A 135 -23.42 -11.99 -4.85
CA GLN A 135 -22.27 -11.08 -4.89
C GLN A 135 -22.70 -9.62 -5.14
N ILE A 136 -23.63 -9.37 -6.08
CA ILE A 136 -24.15 -8.02 -6.37
C ILE A 136 -24.88 -7.43 -5.16
N PHE A 137 -25.63 -8.24 -4.41
CA PHE A 137 -26.31 -7.82 -3.19
C PHE A 137 -25.38 -7.76 -1.95
N GLY A 138 -24.09 -8.09 -2.09
CA GLY A 138 -23.11 -8.02 -1.00
C GLY A 138 -23.30 -9.06 0.11
N ILE A 139 -24.13 -10.09 -0.12
CA ILE A 139 -24.39 -11.18 0.84
C ILE A 139 -23.19 -12.15 0.87
N VAL A 140 -22.55 -12.35 -0.29
CA VAL A 140 -21.33 -13.14 -0.43
C VAL A 140 -20.19 -12.18 -0.77
N LYS A 141 -19.08 -12.27 -0.02
CA LYS A 141 -17.87 -11.48 -0.31
C LYS A 141 -17.40 -11.78 -1.73
N ALA A 142 -17.29 -10.76 -2.57
CA ALA A 142 -16.66 -10.90 -3.88
C ALA A 142 -15.23 -11.41 -3.71
N ASP A 143 -14.72 -12.13 -4.71
CA ASP A 143 -13.33 -12.56 -4.72
C ASP A 143 -12.42 -11.35 -4.45
N PRO A 144 -11.40 -11.49 -3.58
CA PRO A 144 -10.53 -10.37 -3.23
C PRO A 144 -9.93 -9.76 -4.50
N MET A 145 -10.11 -8.45 -4.65
CA MET A 145 -9.53 -7.70 -5.76
C MET A 145 -8.01 -7.85 -5.70
N ASN A 146 -7.40 -8.30 -6.80
CA ASN A 146 -5.95 -8.29 -6.97
C ASN A 146 -5.57 -7.18 -7.97
N VAL A 147 -4.29 -6.79 -7.95
CA VAL A 147 -3.77 -5.68 -8.78
C VAL A 147 -4.02 -5.93 -10.27
N GLU A 148 -3.90 -7.18 -10.72
CA GLU A 148 -4.11 -7.55 -12.12
C GLU A 148 -5.57 -7.35 -12.57
N LYS A 149 -6.54 -7.72 -11.73
CA LYS A 149 -7.97 -7.52 -12.01
C LYS A 149 -8.34 -6.04 -11.95
N TYR A 150 -7.83 -5.32 -10.94
CA TYR A 150 -8.07 -3.89 -10.78
C TYR A 150 -7.57 -3.07 -11.98
N THR A 151 -6.40 -3.41 -12.49
CA THR A 151 -5.78 -2.72 -13.64
C THR A 151 -6.44 -3.08 -14.98
N LYS A 152 -6.98 -4.30 -15.12
CA LYS A 152 -7.80 -4.71 -16.28
C LYS A 152 -9.13 -3.96 -16.32
N GLU A 153 -9.76 -3.76 -15.16
CA GLU A 153 -11.05 -3.09 -15.04
C GLU A 153 -10.95 -1.56 -15.15
N ASN A 154 -9.83 -0.96 -14.73
CA ASN A 154 -9.58 0.49 -14.85
C ASN A 154 -8.61 0.85 -15.99
N SER A 155 -9.16 1.24 -17.15
CA SER A 155 -8.40 1.61 -18.35
C SER A 155 -7.39 2.74 -18.15
N ALA A 156 -7.68 3.70 -17.26
CA ALA A 156 -6.77 4.78 -16.89
C ALA A 156 -5.52 4.28 -16.15
N MET A 157 -5.65 3.21 -15.36
CA MET A 157 -4.56 2.64 -14.56
C MET A 157 -3.72 1.63 -15.34
N ARG A 158 -4.28 1.05 -16.40
CA ARG A 158 -3.60 0.11 -17.29
C ARG A 158 -2.35 0.71 -17.94
N LYS A 159 -2.36 2.00 -18.30
CA LYS A 159 -1.20 2.67 -18.92
C LYS A 159 0.02 2.69 -17.99
N VAL A 160 -0.20 2.82 -16.69
CA VAL A 160 0.87 2.92 -15.69
C VAL A 160 1.56 1.58 -15.48
N VAL A 161 0.78 0.50 -15.33
CA VAL A 161 1.32 -0.87 -15.20
C VAL A 161 1.94 -1.39 -16.52
N THR A 162 1.50 -0.87 -17.67
CA THR A 162 2.10 -1.23 -18.96
C THR A 162 3.42 -0.49 -19.22
N GLN A 163 3.63 0.66 -18.55
CA GLN A 163 4.85 1.47 -18.66
C GLN A 163 5.87 1.19 -17.56
N SER A 164 5.46 0.60 -16.43
CA SER A 164 6.37 0.15 -15.39
C SER A 164 7.24 -0.98 -15.93
N VAL A 165 8.56 -0.79 -15.88
CA VAL A 165 9.57 -1.78 -16.28
C VAL A 165 9.51 -3.03 -15.39
N ASP A 166 8.96 -2.88 -14.18
CA ASP A 166 8.92 -3.91 -13.16
C ASP A 166 7.67 -4.80 -13.28
N LYS A 167 7.88 -6.12 -13.25
CA LYS A 167 6.78 -7.11 -13.32
C LYS A 167 6.13 -7.35 -11.96
N ASN A 168 6.66 -6.78 -10.88
CA ASN A 168 6.10 -6.96 -9.55
C ASN A 168 4.96 -5.98 -9.29
N LEU A 169 3.72 -6.48 -9.34
CA LEU A 169 2.51 -5.69 -9.16
C LEU A 169 2.38 -5.06 -7.76
N ASP A 170 3.00 -5.66 -6.73
CA ASP A 170 2.92 -5.18 -5.34
C ASP A 170 3.74 -3.90 -5.14
N SER A 171 4.83 -3.72 -5.92
CA SER A 171 5.66 -2.50 -5.91
C SER A 171 5.00 -1.33 -6.65
N GLU A 172 3.88 -1.57 -7.36
CA GLU A 172 3.11 -0.53 -8.03
C GLU A 172 1.89 -0.06 -7.23
N LEU A 173 1.55 -0.75 -6.13
CA LEU A 173 0.38 -0.42 -5.30
C LEU A 173 0.38 1.04 -4.80
N LEU A 174 1.55 1.56 -4.41
CA LEU A 174 1.66 2.95 -3.96
C LEU A 174 1.40 3.95 -5.09
N GLN A 175 1.89 3.66 -6.30
CA GLN A 175 1.64 4.52 -7.46
C GLN A 175 0.16 4.50 -7.84
N LEU A 176 -0.45 3.30 -7.89
CA LEU A 176 -1.87 3.14 -8.16
C LEU A 176 -2.74 3.85 -7.11
N PHE A 177 -2.34 3.78 -5.83
CA PHE A 177 -2.97 4.54 -4.77
C PHE A 177 -2.93 6.04 -5.04
N THR A 178 -1.76 6.61 -5.37
CA THR A 178 -1.66 8.06 -5.66
C THR A 178 -2.53 8.50 -6.85
N ILE A 179 -2.65 7.68 -7.89
CA ILE A 179 -3.50 7.95 -9.05
C ILE A 179 -4.99 7.93 -8.66
N GLN A 180 -5.40 6.94 -7.86
CA GLN A 180 -6.76 6.85 -7.33
C GLN A 180 -7.15 8.14 -6.58
N GLU A 181 -6.22 8.69 -5.80
CA GLU A 181 -6.48 9.92 -5.03
C GLU A 181 -6.49 11.18 -5.91
N GLN A 182 -5.62 11.26 -6.92
CA GLN A 182 -5.69 12.32 -7.93
C GLN A 182 -7.03 12.34 -8.67
N GLN A 183 -7.59 11.17 -9.00
CA GLN A 183 -8.91 11.06 -9.63
C GLN A 183 -10.06 11.58 -8.75
N LYS A 184 -9.88 11.58 -7.42
CA LYS A 184 -10.82 12.18 -6.47
C LYS A 184 -10.65 13.70 -6.32
N GLY A 185 -9.73 14.31 -7.07
CA GLY A 185 -9.42 15.74 -6.99
C GLY A 185 -8.47 16.13 -5.86
N ILE A 186 -7.80 15.16 -5.22
CA ILE A 186 -6.82 15.43 -4.16
C ILE A 186 -5.45 15.68 -4.81
N SER A 187 -4.89 16.87 -4.57
CA SER A 187 -3.55 17.23 -5.05
C SER A 187 -2.49 16.33 -4.39
N THR A 188 -2.08 15.29 -5.11
CA THR A 188 -1.05 14.34 -4.69
C THR A 188 0.03 14.29 -5.76
N SER A 189 1.31 14.30 -5.38
CA SER A 189 2.43 14.10 -6.31
C SER A 189 3.18 12.82 -5.96
N TYR A 190 3.74 12.18 -6.99
CA TYR A 190 4.51 10.95 -6.89
C TYR A 190 5.78 11.10 -7.72
N LYS A 191 6.95 10.92 -7.09
CA LYS A 191 8.25 10.94 -7.77
C LYS A 191 9.08 9.75 -7.30
N VAL A 192 9.54 8.91 -8.23
CA VAL A 192 10.55 7.88 -7.93
C VAL A 192 11.90 8.57 -7.76
N LEU A 193 12.63 8.21 -6.70
CA LEU A 193 13.94 8.78 -6.38
C LEU A 193 15.05 7.75 -6.63
N THR A 194 16.23 8.25 -7.01
CA THR A 194 17.45 7.42 -6.92
C THR A 194 17.86 7.25 -5.45
N GLN A 195 18.74 6.29 -5.20
CA GLN A 195 19.25 6.06 -3.86
C GLN A 195 20.02 7.29 -3.34
N GLU A 196 20.80 7.96 -4.19
CA GLU A 196 21.53 9.19 -3.84
C GLU A 196 20.58 10.34 -3.49
N GLU A 197 19.52 10.53 -4.28
CA GLU A 197 18.49 11.54 -3.97
C GLU A 197 17.80 11.25 -2.62
N ALA A 198 17.55 9.97 -2.33
CA ALA A 198 16.97 9.55 -1.05
C ALA A 198 17.93 9.78 0.12
N VAL A 199 19.23 9.52 -0.05
CA VAL A 199 20.26 9.84 0.96
C VAL A 199 20.28 11.35 1.23
N ILE A 200 20.30 12.20 0.19
CA ILE A 200 20.30 13.66 0.35
C ILE A 200 19.05 14.13 1.12
N THR A 201 17.91 13.51 0.86
CA THR A 201 16.63 13.85 1.50
C THR A 201 16.58 13.41 2.97
N LEU A 202 17.08 12.22 3.28
CA LEU A 202 16.97 11.60 4.61
C LEU A 202 18.15 11.90 5.53
N ASN A 203 19.35 12.11 4.99
CA ASN A 203 20.54 12.42 5.76
C ASN A 203 20.56 13.89 6.13
N ARG A 204 19.74 14.26 7.13
CA ARG A 204 19.60 15.62 7.64
C ARG A 204 19.12 15.62 9.08
N ALA A 205 19.41 16.69 9.80
CA ALA A 205 18.75 16.97 11.07
C ALA A 205 17.42 17.69 10.85
N ILE A 206 16.45 17.38 11.71
CA ILE A 206 15.13 18.02 11.74
C ILE A 206 14.89 18.67 13.11
N PRO A 207 14.09 19.74 13.22
CA PRO A 207 13.78 20.35 14.51
C PRO A 207 12.74 19.55 15.29
N SER A 208 11.75 19.03 14.57
CA SER A 208 10.68 18.19 15.06
C SER A 208 10.17 17.34 13.90
N LEU A 209 9.51 16.22 14.20
CA LEU A 209 8.87 15.42 13.17
C LEU A 209 7.67 16.15 12.55
N GLN A 210 6.99 16.99 13.33
CA GLN A 210 5.80 17.71 12.90
C GLN A 210 6.09 18.73 11.79
N GLU A 211 7.33 19.22 11.70
CA GLU A 211 7.77 20.18 10.69
C GLU A 211 8.35 19.51 9.44
N ASN A 212 8.41 18.18 9.37
CA ASN A 212 8.90 17.47 8.19
C ASN A 212 7.81 17.40 7.11
N ASP A 213 8.09 17.96 5.94
CA ASP A 213 7.20 17.98 4.77
C ASP A 213 7.65 17.01 3.67
N GLU A 214 8.79 16.31 3.86
CA GLU A 214 9.31 15.36 2.89
C GLU A 214 9.07 13.92 3.37
N PHE A 215 8.07 13.28 2.76
CA PHE A 215 7.68 11.91 3.05
C PHE A 215 8.25 10.98 2.00
N LEU A 216 9.15 10.10 2.44
CA LEU A 216 9.71 9.05 1.59
C LEU A 216 9.13 7.70 1.98
N PHE A 217 8.71 6.97 0.96
CA PHE A 217 8.25 5.60 1.06
C PHE A 217 9.21 4.72 0.30
N ALA A 218 9.43 3.51 0.78
CA ALA A 218 10.28 2.57 0.09
C ALA A 218 9.72 1.16 0.15
N TYR A 219 9.93 0.42 -0.93
CA TYR A 219 9.53 -0.96 -1.07
C TYR A 219 10.74 -1.87 -0.94
N ASP A 220 10.53 -2.99 -0.26
CA ASP A 220 11.51 -4.04 -0.09
C ASP A 220 10.99 -5.32 -0.75
N GLU A 221 11.66 -5.71 -1.82
CA GLU A 221 11.32 -6.89 -2.63
C GLU A 221 11.47 -8.20 -1.83
N GLN A 222 12.43 -8.27 -0.89
CA GLN A 222 12.68 -9.48 -0.11
C GLN A 222 11.50 -9.78 0.82
N TYR A 223 10.96 -8.75 1.47
CA TYR A 223 9.83 -8.89 2.41
C TYR A 223 8.48 -8.49 1.82
N LYS A 224 8.45 -8.10 0.54
CA LYS A 224 7.26 -7.60 -0.18
C LYS A 224 6.47 -6.57 0.63
N SER A 225 7.19 -5.64 1.25
CA SER A 225 6.63 -4.73 2.24
C SER A 225 7.02 -3.30 1.93
N TRP A 226 6.09 -2.39 2.19
CA TRP A 226 6.32 -0.95 2.09
C TRP A 226 6.68 -0.37 3.45
N TYR A 227 7.58 0.60 3.45
CA TYR A 227 8.05 1.31 4.64
C TYR A 227 7.93 2.82 4.44
N LEU A 228 7.54 3.52 5.49
CA LEU A 228 7.71 4.95 5.64
C LEU A 228 9.10 5.20 6.24
N LEU A 229 9.91 6.03 5.58
CA LEU A 229 11.28 6.32 5.95
C LEU A 229 11.39 7.66 6.69
N PHE A 230 12.31 7.74 7.65
CA PHE A 230 12.50 8.93 8.47
C PHE A 230 13.95 9.43 8.42
N PRO A 231 14.17 10.74 8.65
CA PRO A 231 15.50 11.32 8.62
C PRO A 231 16.47 10.70 9.64
N ASN A 232 17.74 10.58 9.26
CA ASN A 232 18.85 10.19 10.12
C ASN A 232 20.02 11.18 9.93
N PRO A 233 20.35 12.01 10.93
CA PRO A 233 21.44 12.99 10.83
C PRO A 233 22.85 12.41 11.03
N ILE A 234 22.99 11.11 11.29
CA ILE A 234 24.31 10.48 11.43
C ILE A 234 24.94 10.37 10.03
N PRO A 235 26.21 10.77 9.83
CA PRO A 235 26.91 10.60 8.57
C PRO A 235 26.78 9.18 8.02
N VAL A 236 26.64 9.04 6.70
CA VAL A 236 26.31 7.76 6.04
C VAL A 236 27.19 6.62 6.54
N PHE A 237 28.51 6.84 6.57
CA PHE A 237 29.48 5.81 6.96
C PHE A 237 29.34 5.33 8.41
N ALA A 238 28.78 6.17 9.29
CA ALA A 238 28.61 5.88 10.70
C ALA A 238 27.15 5.51 11.05
N SER A 239 26.23 5.56 10.09
CA SER A 239 24.79 5.35 10.33
C SER A 239 24.45 3.97 10.92
N GLU A 240 25.29 2.96 10.68
CA GLU A 240 25.18 1.62 11.27
C GLU A 240 25.20 1.65 12.82
N ALA A 241 25.76 2.69 13.43
CA ALA A 241 25.71 2.93 14.87
C ALA A 241 24.29 2.87 15.47
N LEU A 242 23.25 3.14 14.66
CA LEU A 242 21.85 3.02 15.08
C LEU A 242 21.44 1.62 15.52
N LEU A 243 22.01 0.59 14.88
CA LEU A 243 21.72 -0.80 15.17
C LEU A 243 22.19 -1.20 16.58
N ASP A 244 23.25 -0.55 17.08
CA ASP A 244 23.81 -0.71 18.44
C ASP A 244 23.92 -2.19 18.89
N THR A 245 24.31 -3.08 17.97
CA THR A 245 24.23 -4.54 18.20
C THR A 245 25.33 -5.08 19.10
N LYS A 246 26.42 -4.33 19.31
CA LYS A 246 27.59 -4.73 20.14
C LYS A 246 28.29 -3.52 20.79
N PRO A 247 27.71 -2.90 21.83
CA PRO A 247 28.29 -1.74 22.50
C PRO A 247 29.58 -2.05 23.31
N GLU A 248 29.94 -3.33 23.46
CA GLU A 248 31.00 -3.80 24.37
C GLU A 248 32.42 -3.72 23.79
N VAL A 249 32.59 -3.61 22.47
CA VAL A 249 33.93 -3.60 21.83
C VAL A 249 34.47 -2.18 21.69
N THR A 250 33.68 -1.27 21.12
CA THR A 250 33.98 0.16 21.02
C THR A 250 32.69 0.97 21.04
N PRO A 251 32.67 2.21 21.57
CA PRO A 251 31.48 3.05 21.58
C PRO A 251 30.86 3.18 20.18
N PHE A 252 29.61 2.75 20.02
CA PHE A 252 28.89 2.84 18.74
C PHE A 252 29.58 2.10 17.57
N ASN A 253 30.53 1.19 17.83
CA ASN A 253 31.33 0.49 16.83
C ASN A 253 32.09 1.44 15.86
N PHE A 254 32.34 2.68 16.29
CA PHE A 254 32.80 3.74 15.38
C PHE A 254 34.19 3.47 14.80
N GLU A 255 35.12 2.91 15.58
CA GLU A 255 36.49 2.61 15.08
C GLU A 255 36.49 1.64 13.89
N LYS A 256 35.60 0.66 13.88
CA LYS A 256 35.43 -0.26 12.74
C LYS A 256 34.88 0.48 11.53
N LEU A 257 33.89 1.34 11.75
CA LEU A 257 33.21 2.10 10.71
C LEU A 257 34.14 3.15 10.08
N SER A 258 34.93 3.85 10.88
CA SER A 258 35.91 4.84 10.42
C SER A 258 37.03 4.19 9.63
N LYS A 259 37.57 3.04 10.09
CA LYS A 259 38.56 2.25 9.34
C LYS A 259 38.03 1.76 7.99
N ALA A 260 36.78 1.29 7.95
CA ALA A 260 36.14 0.86 6.71
C ALA A 260 35.99 2.03 5.72
N GLN A 261 35.56 3.19 6.21
CA GLN A 261 35.44 4.41 5.39
C GLN A 261 36.79 4.90 4.87
N LEU A 262 37.83 4.88 5.71
CA LEU A 262 39.18 5.25 5.30
C LEU A 262 39.68 4.33 4.18
N ALA A 263 39.50 3.01 4.33
CA ALA A 263 39.85 2.04 3.30
C ALA A 263 39.09 2.27 1.98
N PHE A 264 37.81 2.64 2.05
CA PHE A 264 37.01 2.98 0.88
C PHE A 264 37.49 4.27 0.20
N SER A 265 37.73 5.32 0.97
CA SER A 265 38.19 6.62 0.45
C SER A 265 39.58 6.57 -0.19
N THR A 266 40.44 5.66 0.27
CA THR A 266 41.80 5.45 -0.28
C THR A 266 41.81 4.49 -1.47
N GLY A 267 40.64 4.00 -1.92
CA GLY A 267 40.53 3.14 -3.08
C GLY A 267 41.05 1.71 -2.86
N SER A 268 41.07 1.23 -1.61
CA SER A 268 41.45 -0.15 -1.34
C SER A 268 40.51 -1.12 -2.06
N MET A 269 41.06 -2.08 -2.81
CA MET A 269 40.27 -3.04 -3.60
C MET A 269 39.35 -3.94 -2.75
N THR A 270 39.60 -4.03 -1.44
CA THR A 270 38.79 -4.83 -0.50
C THR A 270 37.73 -4.00 0.23
N ALA A 271 37.69 -2.68 0.02
CA ALA A 271 36.77 -1.82 0.74
C ALA A 271 35.37 -1.83 0.13
N THR A 272 34.36 -1.89 1.01
CA THR A 272 32.94 -1.84 0.62
C THR A 272 32.40 -0.42 0.83
N LYS A 273 31.51 0.01 -0.06
CA LYS A 273 30.80 1.28 0.10
C LYS A 273 30.02 1.24 1.43
N PRO A 274 30.10 2.27 2.29
CA PRO A 274 29.31 2.31 3.49
C PRO A 274 27.82 2.34 3.17
N LEU A 275 27.05 1.59 3.95
CA LEU A 275 25.59 1.51 3.81
C LEU A 275 24.91 2.57 4.66
N PHE A 276 23.76 3.06 4.22
CA PHE A 276 22.97 4.04 4.95
C PHE A 276 21.83 3.38 5.72
N TYR A 277 21.86 3.50 7.05
CA TYR A 277 20.84 2.97 7.94
C TYR A 277 19.92 4.09 8.43
N ILE A 278 18.61 3.86 8.42
CA ILE A 278 17.60 4.88 8.72
C ILE A 278 16.45 4.30 9.55
N PRO A 279 15.80 5.10 10.42
CA PRO A 279 14.55 4.69 11.04
C PRO A 279 13.46 4.51 9.98
N ALA A 280 12.69 3.43 10.11
CA ALA A 280 11.61 3.08 9.21
C ALA A 280 10.42 2.51 9.98
N LEU A 281 9.21 2.67 9.41
CA LEU A 281 7.98 2.11 9.94
C LEU A 281 7.22 1.38 8.82
N PRO A 282 6.78 0.13 9.02
CA PRO A 282 6.05 -0.59 7.98
C PRO A 282 4.65 -0.03 7.78
N ILE A 283 4.26 0.02 6.51
CA ILE A 283 2.94 0.44 6.06
C ILE A 283 2.29 -0.70 5.29
N ASN A 284 0.98 -0.82 5.43
CA ASN A 284 0.16 -1.77 4.70
C ASN A 284 -0.59 -1.04 3.60
N ILE A 285 -0.37 -1.45 2.36
CA ILE A 285 -1.11 -0.96 1.19
C ILE A 285 -1.93 -2.12 0.64
N THR A 286 -3.25 -2.09 0.82
CA THR A 286 -4.14 -3.20 0.47
C THR A 286 -5.45 -2.71 -0.12
N PHE A 287 -6.15 -3.60 -0.83
CA PHE A 287 -7.52 -3.34 -1.24
C PHE A 287 -8.46 -3.47 -0.04
N ASP A 288 -9.27 -2.45 0.18
CA ASP A 288 -10.32 -2.47 1.18
C ASP A 288 -11.53 -3.32 0.75
N ALA A 289 -12.53 -3.44 1.63
CA ALA A 289 -13.76 -4.19 1.35
C ALA A 289 -14.59 -3.62 0.19
N THR A 290 -14.29 -2.39 -0.26
CA THR A 290 -14.90 -1.73 -1.42
C THR A 290 -14.03 -1.81 -2.68
N ASN A 291 -12.97 -2.63 -2.64
CA ASN A 291 -11.99 -2.80 -3.70
C ASN A 291 -11.23 -1.51 -4.06
N LYS A 292 -11.10 -0.58 -3.12
CA LYS A 292 -10.26 0.61 -3.26
C LYS A 292 -8.93 0.38 -2.59
N ILE A 293 -7.86 0.94 -3.14
CA ILE A 293 -6.56 0.86 -2.50
C ILE A 293 -6.60 1.76 -1.26
N SER A 294 -6.20 1.19 -0.13
CA SER A 294 -6.11 1.83 1.17
C SER A 294 -4.69 1.70 1.69
N MET A 295 -4.24 2.73 2.40
CA MET A 295 -2.95 2.78 3.06
C MET A 295 -3.17 2.93 4.56
N SER A 296 -2.44 2.16 5.37
CA SER A 296 -2.48 2.25 6.83
C SER A 296 -1.12 1.89 7.42
N LEU A 297 -0.86 2.28 8.66
CA LEU A 297 0.31 1.80 9.40
C LEU A 297 0.08 0.37 9.86
N VAL A 298 1.14 -0.45 9.86
CA VAL A 298 1.06 -1.78 10.46
C VAL A 298 0.90 -1.63 11.98
N ALA A 299 -0.19 -2.18 12.50
CA ALA A 299 -0.50 -2.08 13.93
C ALA A 299 0.59 -2.72 14.81
N ASN A 300 0.79 -2.15 16.00
CA ASN A 300 1.72 -2.65 17.02
C ASN A 300 3.22 -2.73 16.63
N HIS A 301 3.63 -2.05 15.56
CA HIS A 301 5.04 -1.99 15.18
C HIS A 301 5.74 -0.79 15.83
N ASN A 302 6.89 -0.97 16.49
CA ASN A 302 7.61 0.10 17.21
C ASN A 302 8.66 0.85 16.36
N GLY A 303 8.50 0.83 15.02
CA GLY A 303 9.57 1.17 14.10
C GLY A 303 10.77 0.21 14.16
N PHE A 304 11.66 0.31 13.19
CA PHE A 304 12.92 -0.43 13.13
C PHE A 304 13.96 0.38 12.35
N VAL A 305 15.18 -0.13 12.27
CA VAL A 305 16.25 0.47 11.46
C VAL A 305 16.36 -0.31 10.15
N ALA A 306 16.05 0.34 9.03
CA ALA A 306 16.20 -0.22 7.69
C ALA A 306 17.54 0.17 7.08
N CYS A 307 18.05 -0.66 6.17
CA CYS A 307 19.20 -0.34 5.33
C CYS A 307 18.67 0.18 3.99
N LEU A 308 18.91 1.45 3.67
CA LEU A 308 18.40 2.10 2.46
C LEU A 308 18.89 1.38 1.20
N ASP A 309 20.14 0.92 1.20
CA ASP A 309 20.79 0.19 0.09
C ASP A 309 20.11 -1.15 -0.25
N LYS A 310 19.26 -1.69 0.64
CA LYS A 310 18.52 -2.93 0.41
C LYS A 310 17.11 -2.70 -0.15
N LEU A 311 16.66 -1.45 -0.21
CA LEU A 311 15.32 -1.09 -0.67
C LEU A 311 15.33 -0.94 -2.19
N THR A 312 14.36 -1.54 -2.87
CA THR A 312 14.38 -1.66 -4.34
C THR A 312 13.70 -0.49 -5.05
N LYS A 313 12.68 0.11 -4.43
CA LYS A 313 11.96 1.25 -5.00
C LYS A 313 11.76 2.31 -3.92
N ILE A 314 12.28 3.52 -4.14
CA ILE A 314 12.15 4.64 -3.21
C ILE A 314 11.36 5.75 -3.91
N VAL A 315 10.35 6.27 -3.22
CA VAL A 315 9.43 7.25 -3.80
C VAL A 315 9.15 8.37 -2.81
N LYS A 316 9.06 9.59 -3.34
CA LYS A 316 8.56 10.76 -2.63
C LYS A 316 7.09 10.95 -2.96
N VAL A 317 6.27 11.04 -1.94
CA VAL A 317 4.82 11.30 -2.09
C VAL A 317 4.46 12.53 -1.29
N ASN A 318 3.90 13.54 -1.96
CA ASN A 318 3.36 14.72 -1.29
C ASN A 318 1.85 14.76 -1.46
N GLY A 319 1.11 15.13 -0.41
CA GLY A 319 -0.34 15.25 -0.45
C GLY A 319 -0.97 15.11 0.94
N SER A 320 -2.25 15.46 1.08
CA SER A 320 -2.97 15.41 2.38
C SER A 320 -2.97 14.01 3.01
N ILE A 321 -2.92 12.97 2.18
CA ILE A 321 -2.93 11.57 2.64
C ILE A 321 -1.56 11.14 3.15
N ALA A 322 -0.47 11.54 2.48
CA ALA A 322 0.87 11.33 3.00
C ALA A 322 1.04 12.03 4.35
N ASN A 323 0.51 13.27 4.47
CA ASN A 323 0.47 14.01 5.74
C ASN A 323 -0.32 13.28 6.82
N GLN A 324 -1.46 12.65 6.47
CA GLN A 324 -2.27 11.90 7.43
C GLN A 324 -1.52 10.67 7.95
N ILE A 325 -0.98 9.84 7.06
CA ILE A 325 -0.24 8.63 7.42
C ILE A 325 1.01 8.98 8.25
N TYR A 326 1.72 10.03 7.85
CA TYR A 326 2.84 10.54 8.62
C TYR A 326 2.39 11.08 9.99
N GLY A 327 1.29 11.82 10.05
CA GLY A 327 0.69 12.32 11.28
C GLY A 327 0.24 11.23 12.25
N GLU A 328 -0.14 10.06 11.74
CA GLU A 328 -0.36 8.85 12.54
C GLU A 328 0.98 8.21 12.97
N ALA A 329 1.98 8.20 12.08
CA ALA A 329 3.26 7.56 12.34
C ALA A 329 4.04 8.27 13.45
N ILE A 330 4.02 9.60 13.49
CA ILE A 330 4.69 10.39 14.54
C ILE A 330 4.04 10.24 15.92
N LYS A 331 2.86 9.63 16.02
CA LYS A 331 2.25 9.28 17.32
C LYS A 331 2.83 7.98 17.88
N ASN A 332 3.53 7.21 17.05
CA ASN A 332 4.20 5.98 17.47
C ASN A 332 5.40 6.32 18.36
N THR A 333 5.38 5.86 19.61
CA THR A 333 6.44 6.18 20.58
C THR A 333 7.76 5.52 20.22
N GLY A 334 7.72 4.34 19.58
CA GLY A 334 8.92 3.62 19.15
C GLY A 334 9.69 4.34 18.06
N ILE A 335 9.00 4.82 17.01
CA ILE A 335 9.68 5.55 15.93
C ILE A 335 10.23 6.90 16.41
N ASN A 336 9.49 7.60 17.28
CA ASN A 336 9.98 8.85 17.89
C ASN A 336 11.26 8.60 18.70
N ALA A 337 11.29 7.53 19.49
CA ALA A 337 12.48 7.14 20.26
C ALA A 337 13.66 6.81 19.34
N LEU A 338 13.45 6.09 18.24
CA LEU A 338 14.50 5.79 17.26
C LEU A 338 15.07 7.04 16.59
N ILE A 339 14.21 7.99 16.21
CA ILE A 339 14.64 9.23 15.57
C ILE A 339 15.36 10.13 16.56
N THR A 340 14.87 10.23 17.79
CA THR A 340 15.57 10.93 18.88
C THR A 340 16.92 10.27 19.18
N LYS A 341 16.99 8.94 19.16
CA LYS A 341 18.25 8.19 19.29
C LYS A 341 19.21 8.59 18.18
N ALA A 342 18.77 8.61 16.93
CA ALA A 342 19.58 9.02 15.78
C ALA A 342 20.15 10.43 15.93
N HIS A 343 19.31 11.40 16.28
CA HIS A 343 19.74 12.76 16.53
C HIS A 343 20.71 12.85 17.70
N SER A 344 20.47 12.15 18.81
CA SER A 344 21.41 12.13 19.93
C SER A 344 22.76 11.52 19.54
N TYR A 345 22.76 10.44 18.75
CA TYR A 345 23.98 9.73 18.35
C TYR A 345 24.84 10.60 17.42
N ALA A 346 24.22 11.40 16.55
CA ALA A 346 24.93 12.34 15.68
C ALA A 346 25.87 13.29 16.45
N TYR A 347 25.52 13.66 17.68
CA TYR A 347 26.34 14.54 18.52
C TYR A 347 27.13 13.79 19.60
N VAL A 348 26.68 12.61 20.04
CA VAL A 348 27.37 11.82 21.09
C VAL A 348 28.59 11.08 20.54
N ILE A 349 28.52 10.54 19.32
CA ILE A 349 29.64 9.80 18.71
C ILE A 349 30.95 10.60 18.78
N PRO A 350 31.02 11.85 18.29
CA PRO A 350 32.28 12.59 18.32
C PRO A 350 32.75 12.97 19.73
N LEU A 351 31.85 12.97 20.73
CA LEU A 351 32.21 13.19 22.14
C LEU A 351 32.79 11.93 22.79
N ALA A 352 32.43 10.74 22.29
CA ALA A 352 32.97 9.47 22.75
C ALA A 352 34.41 9.21 22.27
N TYR A 353 34.88 9.98 21.28
CA TYR A 353 36.20 9.83 20.64
C TYR A 353 36.94 11.18 20.60
N PRO A 354 37.62 11.58 21.70
CA PRO A 354 38.33 12.85 21.76
C PRO A 354 39.38 13.05 20.67
N GLU A 355 39.99 11.97 20.16
CA GLU A 355 40.90 12.01 19.00
C GLU A 355 40.25 12.60 17.74
N GLU A 356 38.93 12.50 17.56
CA GLU A 356 38.22 13.10 16.42
C GLU A 356 38.34 14.63 16.40
N VAL A 357 38.45 15.27 17.57
CA VAL A 357 38.68 16.72 17.65
C VAL A 357 40.09 17.06 17.16
N GLN A 358 41.08 16.22 17.47
CA GLN A 358 42.45 16.41 16.99
C GLN A 358 42.52 16.20 15.47
N MET A 359 41.89 15.14 14.96
CA MET A 359 41.78 14.85 13.52
C MET A 359 41.03 15.95 12.77
N PHE A 360 39.99 16.53 13.37
CA PHE A 360 39.26 17.65 12.79
C PHE A 360 40.12 18.90 12.61
N ASN A 361 40.93 19.22 13.63
CA ASN A 361 41.81 20.39 13.63
C ASN A 361 43.08 20.22 12.79
N ASP A 362 43.45 18.98 12.44
CA ASP A 362 44.59 18.70 11.58
C ASP A 362 44.23 18.95 10.10
N PRO A 363 44.87 19.92 9.42
CA PRO A 363 44.62 20.19 8.00
C PRO A 363 45.03 19.04 7.08
N SER A 364 45.99 18.21 7.51
CA SER A 364 46.48 17.07 6.75
C SER A 364 45.54 15.87 6.82
N CYS A 365 44.66 15.83 7.84
CA CYS A 365 43.69 14.78 8.00
C CYS A 365 42.51 15.01 7.03
N THR A 366 42.38 14.17 6.01
CA THR A 366 41.34 14.30 4.98
C THR A 366 39.97 13.79 5.45
N PHE A 367 39.91 13.05 6.56
CA PHE A 367 38.70 12.39 7.01
C PHE A 367 38.56 12.43 8.54
N SER A 368 37.45 12.98 9.01
CA SER A 368 37.00 12.86 10.40
C SER A 368 35.47 12.86 10.46
N TYR A 369 34.92 12.34 11.55
CA TYR A 369 33.48 12.34 11.80
C TYR A 369 32.92 13.77 11.82
N TYR A 370 33.64 14.71 12.45
CA TYR A 370 33.22 16.12 12.49
C TYR A 370 33.09 16.73 11.09
N LYS A 371 34.04 16.48 10.18
CA LYS A 371 33.98 16.96 8.79
C LYS A 371 32.75 16.38 8.08
N ALA A 372 32.54 15.07 8.21
CA ALA A 372 31.37 14.42 7.62
C ALA A 372 30.03 14.87 8.23
N LEU A 373 29.99 15.20 9.52
CA LEU A 373 28.79 15.72 10.19
C LEU A 373 28.44 17.15 9.74
N GLN A 374 29.44 17.96 9.40
CA GLN A 374 29.22 19.30 8.84
C GLN A 374 28.60 19.27 7.44
N GLU A 375 28.81 18.20 6.68
CA GLU A 375 28.16 17.99 5.40
C GLU A 375 26.68 17.59 5.53
N VAL A 376 26.24 17.15 6.72
CA VAL A 376 24.84 16.79 6.98
C VAL A 376 24.02 18.06 7.22
N PRO A 377 22.99 18.35 6.40
CA PRO A 377 22.18 19.55 6.54
C PRO A 377 21.53 19.71 7.92
N ASN A 378 21.53 20.95 8.40
CA ASN A 378 20.90 21.42 9.64
C ASN A 378 21.43 20.84 10.97
N THR A 379 22.49 20.01 10.97
CA THR A 379 23.04 19.46 12.22
C THR A 379 23.49 20.55 13.18
N THR A 380 24.25 21.54 12.70
CA THR A 380 24.64 22.69 13.52
C THR A 380 23.44 23.51 13.99
N LYS A 381 22.45 23.72 13.11
CA LYS A 381 21.25 24.53 13.39
C LYS A 381 20.41 23.95 14.52
N TYR A 382 20.28 22.62 14.58
CA TYR A 382 19.39 21.94 15.53
C TYR A 382 20.12 21.26 16.70
N CYS A 383 21.44 21.41 16.80
CA CYS A 383 22.26 20.85 17.88
C CYS A 383 21.69 21.16 19.28
N GLU A 384 21.35 22.43 19.54
CA GLU A 384 20.81 22.88 20.84
C GLU A 384 19.48 22.20 21.20
N LEU A 385 18.63 21.90 20.22
CA LEU A 385 17.34 21.23 20.47
C LEU A 385 17.52 19.81 21.03
N TYR A 386 18.63 19.15 20.69
CA TYR A 386 18.90 17.78 21.10
C TYR A 386 19.87 17.67 22.28
N LYS A 387 20.36 18.78 22.83
CA LYS A 387 21.34 18.82 23.93
C LYS A 387 20.87 18.03 25.17
N ALA A 388 19.60 18.14 25.54
CA ALA A 388 19.04 17.36 26.65
C ALA A 388 19.06 15.85 26.38
N ASN A 389 18.77 15.44 25.14
CA ASN A 389 18.81 14.02 24.73
C ASN A 389 20.25 13.49 24.67
N VAL A 390 21.19 14.30 24.19
CA VAL A 390 22.64 14.01 24.22
C VAL A 390 23.08 13.77 25.66
N PHE A 391 22.78 14.69 26.58
CA PHE A 391 23.14 14.56 27.99
C PHE A 391 22.51 13.31 28.64
N LYS A 392 21.23 13.03 28.34
CA LYS A 392 20.55 11.82 28.80
C LYS A 392 21.24 10.55 28.28
N THR A 393 21.62 10.51 27.01
CA THR A 393 22.33 9.38 26.41
C THR A 393 23.70 9.17 27.07
N VAL A 394 24.48 10.23 27.28
CA VAL A 394 25.76 10.17 27.99
C VAL A 394 25.57 9.67 29.42
N SER A 395 24.59 10.22 30.15
CA SER A 395 24.26 9.82 31.53
C SER A 395 23.92 8.34 31.64
N ASN A 396 23.08 7.85 30.73
CA ASN A 396 22.73 6.44 30.67
C ASN A 396 23.95 5.55 30.40
N LYS A 397 24.82 5.93 29.45
CA LYS A 397 26.05 5.18 29.15
C LYS A 397 27.03 5.20 30.33
N ALA A 398 27.16 6.31 31.04
CA ALA A 398 27.98 6.40 32.25
C ALA A 398 27.45 5.50 33.37
N ALA A 399 26.13 5.47 33.58
CA ALA A 399 25.47 4.57 34.52
C ALA A 399 25.67 3.09 34.15
N SER A 400 25.72 2.76 32.86
CA SER A 400 26.07 1.42 32.36
C SER A 400 27.57 1.10 32.41
N GLY A 401 28.41 1.98 32.98
CA GLY A 401 29.82 1.70 33.19
C GLY A 401 30.77 2.14 32.08
N HIS A 402 30.29 2.80 31.02
CA HIS A 402 31.16 3.26 29.94
C HIS A 402 32.11 4.38 30.41
N LEU A 403 33.43 4.12 30.35
CA LEU A 403 34.46 5.02 30.88
C LEU A 403 34.49 6.40 30.19
N TRP A 404 34.36 6.44 28.86
CA TRP A 404 34.31 7.70 28.11
C TRP A 404 33.18 8.62 28.58
N ALA A 405 32.02 8.04 28.90
CA ALA A 405 30.85 8.79 29.35
C ALA A 405 31.01 9.28 30.79
N LYS A 406 31.57 8.44 31.68
CA LYS A 406 31.92 8.86 33.05
C LYS A 406 32.92 10.01 33.05
N ASN A 407 34.00 9.87 32.28
CA ASN A 407 35.00 10.91 32.14
C ASN A 407 34.37 12.21 31.63
N LEU A 408 33.50 12.14 30.62
CA LEU A 408 32.81 13.32 30.08
C LEU A 408 31.92 14.01 31.13
N LEU A 409 31.22 13.25 31.98
CA LEU A 409 30.40 13.79 33.08
C LEU A 409 31.24 14.38 34.23
N GLU A 410 32.32 13.72 34.61
CA GLU A 410 33.25 14.21 35.64
C GLU A 410 33.92 15.52 35.22
N HIS A 411 34.30 15.62 33.94
CA HIS A 411 34.89 16.85 33.38
C HIS A 411 33.86 17.98 33.21
N SER A 412 32.57 17.68 33.07
CA SER A 412 31.52 18.71 33.03
C SER A 412 31.11 19.21 34.40
N ASN A 413 31.04 18.33 35.40
CA ASN A 413 30.77 18.71 36.79
C ASN A 413 31.90 19.56 37.40
N ASN A 414 33.13 19.43 36.90
CA ASN A 414 34.28 20.19 37.39
C ASN A 414 34.59 21.49 36.62
N ASN A 415 33.84 21.86 35.57
CA ASN A 415 33.81 23.18 34.90
C ASN A 415 33.14 23.07 33.52
N VAL A 416 32.00 23.74 33.26
CA VAL A 416 31.54 24.40 32.00
C VAL A 416 31.82 23.71 30.62
N LYS A 417 32.23 22.44 30.55
CA LYS A 417 32.92 21.87 29.37
C LYS A 417 32.01 21.13 28.39
N VAL A 418 30.94 20.49 28.85
CA VAL A 418 29.97 19.85 27.92
C VAL A 418 29.16 20.92 27.18
N GLU A 419 28.83 22.01 27.87
CA GLU A 419 28.34 23.23 27.25
C GLU A 419 29.37 23.81 26.30
N LYS A 420 30.62 24.04 26.72
CA LYS A 420 31.67 24.52 25.81
C LYS A 420 32.00 23.60 24.65
N SER A 421 31.79 22.28 24.72
CA SER A 421 32.05 21.37 23.59
C SER A 421 30.92 21.40 22.57
N LEU A 422 29.66 21.48 23.01
CA LEU A 422 28.52 21.72 22.12
C LEU A 422 28.53 23.16 21.59
N ASP A 423 28.94 24.10 22.44
CA ASP A 423 29.23 25.47 22.03
C ASP A 423 30.44 25.52 21.11
N SER A 424 31.45 24.66 21.23
CA SER A 424 32.57 24.61 20.27
C SER A 424 32.14 24.03 18.94
N LEU A 425 31.19 23.09 18.93
CA LEU A 425 30.47 22.66 17.74
C LEU A 425 29.65 23.80 17.11
N SER A 426 29.16 24.77 17.91
CA SER A 426 28.44 25.95 17.43
C SER A 426 29.33 27.21 17.21
N SER A 427 30.52 27.27 17.79
CA SER A 427 31.41 28.46 17.86
C SER A 427 32.76 28.29 17.18
N ASN A 428 33.29 27.06 17.05
CA ASN A 428 34.34 26.74 16.06
C ASN A 428 33.76 26.60 14.64
N VAL A 429 32.46 26.87 14.49
CA VAL A 429 31.75 27.04 13.21
C VAL A 429 31.27 28.50 13.11
N ARG A 430 32.14 29.46 13.45
CA ARG A 430 32.01 30.84 12.96
C ARG A 430 32.87 30.97 11.71
N PHE A 431 32.21 31.32 10.61
CA PHE A 431 32.85 31.87 9.41
C PHE A 431 33.72 33.08 9.75
#